data_AF-A0A957V6W2-F1
#
_entry.id   AF-A0A957V6W2-F1
#
_cell.length_a   1.000
_cell.length_b   1.000
_cell.length_c   1.000
_cell.angle_alpha   90.00
_cell.angle_beta   90.00
_cell.angle_gamma   90.00
#
_symmetry.space_group_name_H-M   'P 1'
#
loop_
_entity.id
_entity.type
_entity.pdbx_description
1 polymer ?
#
loop_
_entity_poly.entity_id
_entity_poly.type
_entity_poly.pdbx_seq_one_letter_code
_entity_poly.pdbx_strand_id
1 'polypeptide(L)'
;MNQRAYTGAADLQRLQDFNAAAIAVTDHCGYLHPGDIPHHIYNGNRGYDPATLLTIWEDDGGIAAWVLANMRHKGFDAQVRPDLRGGAFEREVLTYAWERTVELMRRHDIAADYLYADGFRGDSARVEVLTALGWEKESGPPFTLTRTPIGDVAMPTLPDGFTFGAAQGLDDAAALA
;
A
#
# COMPACT_ATOMS: atom_id res chain seq x y z
N MET A 1 -22.92 7.89 -2.63
CA MET A 1 -21.46 7.86 -2.55
C MET A 1 -20.91 8.92 -3.48
N ASN A 2 -20.07 9.83 -2.98
CA ASN A 2 -19.38 10.85 -3.76
C ASN A 2 -17.95 10.37 -4.06
N GLN A 3 -17.52 10.44 -5.31
CA GLN A 3 -16.18 10.06 -5.73
C GLN A 3 -15.41 11.31 -6.16
N ARG A 4 -14.19 11.50 -5.64
CA ARG A 4 -13.35 12.66 -5.97
C ARG A 4 -11.85 12.34 -5.96
N ALA A 5 -11.08 13.23 -6.58
CA ALA A 5 -9.62 13.18 -6.54
C ALA A 5 -9.07 13.63 -5.17
N TYR A 6 -7.86 13.17 -4.88
CA TYR A 6 -7.02 13.68 -3.80
C TYR A 6 -6.60 15.13 -4.03
N THR A 7 -6.61 15.94 -2.97
CA THR A 7 -6.35 17.38 -3.04
C THR A 7 -5.13 17.85 -2.22
N GLY A 8 -4.45 16.95 -1.53
CA GLY A 8 -3.21 17.27 -0.79
C GLY A 8 -3.29 17.00 0.71
N ALA A 9 -2.57 17.81 1.48
CA ALA A 9 -2.25 17.53 2.88
C ALA A 9 -3.48 17.30 3.80
N ALA A 10 -4.58 18.02 3.56
CA ALA A 10 -5.80 17.81 4.34
C ALA A 10 -6.41 16.42 4.08
N ASP A 11 -6.38 15.94 2.84
CA ASP A 11 -6.81 14.59 2.52
C ASP A 11 -5.85 13.56 3.11
N LEU A 12 -4.53 13.80 3.04
CA LEU A 12 -3.54 12.88 3.63
C LEU A 12 -3.85 12.60 5.10
N GLN A 13 -4.08 13.65 5.89
CA GLN A 13 -4.44 13.49 7.29
C GLN A 13 -5.72 12.65 7.45
N ARG A 14 -6.74 12.93 6.64
CA ARG A 14 -8.01 12.17 6.69
C ARG A 14 -7.85 10.71 6.29
N LEU A 15 -6.99 10.39 5.32
CA LEU A 15 -6.67 9.01 4.94
C LEU A 15 -5.95 8.29 6.09
N GLN A 16 -5.02 8.98 6.76
CA GLN A 16 -4.30 8.44 7.92
C GLN A 16 -5.25 8.16 9.10
N ASP A 17 -6.14 9.11 9.41
CA ASP A 17 -7.14 8.96 10.47
C ASP A 17 -8.12 7.82 10.15
N PHE A 18 -8.58 7.73 8.89
CA PHE A 18 -9.43 6.66 8.40
C PHE A 18 -8.77 5.29 8.57
N ASN A 19 -7.51 5.12 8.12
CA ASN A 19 -6.78 3.86 8.26
C ASN A 19 -6.51 3.51 9.73
N ALA A 20 -6.17 4.50 10.57
CA ALA A 20 -5.96 4.29 12.01
C ALA A 20 -7.24 3.80 12.70
N ALA A 21 -8.38 4.42 12.42
CA ALA A 21 -9.67 4.02 12.97
C ALA A 21 -10.08 2.61 12.51
N ALA A 22 -9.82 2.28 11.25
CA ALA A 22 -10.15 0.97 10.70
C ALA A 22 -9.27 -0.14 11.32
N ILE A 23 -7.97 0.10 11.44
CA ILE A 23 -7.01 -0.80 12.11
C ILE A 23 -7.46 -1.12 13.55
N ALA A 24 -7.95 -0.13 14.28
CA ALA A 24 -8.37 -0.28 15.67
C ALA A 24 -9.55 -1.28 15.85
N VAL A 25 -10.33 -1.54 14.80
CA VAL A 25 -11.49 -2.43 14.84
C VAL A 25 -11.31 -3.73 14.05
N THR A 26 -10.21 -3.87 13.29
CA THR A 26 -9.94 -5.06 12.45
C THR A 26 -8.66 -5.82 12.83
N ASP A 27 -8.14 -5.59 14.03
CA ASP A 27 -6.90 -6.23 14.52
C ASP A 27 -5.75 -6.11 13.50
N HIS A 28 -5.58 -4.88 12.96
CA HIS A 28 -4.59 -4.53 11.92
C HIS A 28 -4.75 -5.21 10.55
N CYS A 29 -5.65 -6.18 10.37
CA CYS A 29 -5.68 -6.98 9.15
C CYS A 29 -6.30 -6.23 7.96
N GLY A 30 -5.58 -6.21 6.83
CA GLY A 30 -6.08 -5.70 5.56
C GLY A 30 -6.03 -4.20 5.40
N TYR A 31 -5.35 -3.47 6.29
CA TYR A 31 -5.20 -2.01 6.18
C TYR A 31 -3.73 -1.60 6.09
N LEU A 32 -3.45 -0.62 5.23
CA LEU A 32 -2.15 0.01 5.15
C LEU A 32 -1.88 0.78 6.45
N HIS A 33 -0.65 0.68 6.98
CA HIS A 33 -0.27 1.46 8.15
C HIS A 33 -0.35 2.97 7.84
N PRO A 34 -0.89 3.83 8.72
CA PRO A 34 -1.04 5.26 8.44
C PRO A 34 0.27 5.96 8.09
N GLY A 35 1.39 5.52 8.65
CA GLY A 35 2.73 6.03 8.34
C GLY A 35 3.22 5.67 6.92
N ASP A 36 2.68 4.60 6.32
CA ASP A 36 3.08 4.15 4.99
C ASP A 36 2.30 4.84 3.87
N ILE A 37 1.13 5.41 4.17
CA ILE A 37 0.33 6.20 3.21
C ILE A 37 1.17 7.30 2.52
N PRO A 38 1.85 8.21 3.24
CA PRO A 38 2.69 9.21 2.59
C PRO A 38 3.89 8.58 1.84
N HIS A 39 4.43 7.47 2.33
CA HIS A 39 5.50 6.75 1.63
C HIS A 39 5.02 6.24 0.27
N HIS A 40 3.85 5.59 0.21
CA HIS A 40 3.28 5.07 -1.03
C HIS A 40 2.92 6.19 -2.01
N ILE A 41 2.33 7.29 -1.52
CA ILE A 41 1.96 8.44 -2.35
C ILE A 41 3.21 9.13 -2.93
N TYR A 42 4.21 9.46 -2.11
CA TYR A 42 5.29 10.37 -2.51
C TYR A 42 6.58 9.66 -2.91
N ASN A 43 6.95 8.55 -2.25
CA ASN A 43 8.16 7.81 -2.56
C ASN A 43 7.91 6.70 -3.58
N GLY A 44 6.92 5.83 -3.31
CA GLY A 44 6.56 4.72 -4.20
C GLY A 44 6.10 5.18 -5.57
N ASN A 45 5.41 6.32 -5.63
CA ASN A 45 4.92 6.93 -6.87
C ASN A 45 5.62 8.25 -7.21
N ARG A 46 6.89 8.40 -6.80
CA ARG A 46 7.69 9.59 -7.13
C ARG A 46 7.67 9.88 -8.63
N GLY A 47 7.39 11.14 -8.98
CA GLY A 47 7.36 11.61 -10.37
C GLY A 47 5.97 11.59 -11.03
N TYR A 48 4.94 11.15 -10.31
CA TYR A 48 3.54 11.26 -10.75
C TYR A 48 2.78 12.24 -9.85
N ASP A 49 1.72 12.85 -10.40
CA ASP A 49 0.83 13.73 -9.63
C ASP A 49 -0.13 12.88 -8.76
N PRO A 50 -0.07 12.99 -7.42
CA PRO A 50 -0.96 12.25 -6.52
C PRO A 50 -2.45 12.42 -6.82
N ALA A 51 -2.88 13.61 -7.30
CA ALA A 51 -4.27 13.87 -7.64
C ALA A 51 -4.77 12.99 -8.80
N THR A 52 -3.86 12.50 -9.65
CA THR A 52 -4.18 11.60 -10.76
C THR A 52 -4.17 10.12 -10.36
N LEU A 53 -3.46 9.77 -9.29
CA LEU A 53 -3.28 8.39 -8.84
C LEU A 53 -4.28 7.96 -7.77
N LEU A 54 -4.72 8.93 -6.94
CA LEU A 54 -5.50 8.66 -5.74
C LEU A 54 -6.96 9.12 -5.90
N THR A 55 -7.86 8.19 -5.66
CA THR A 55 -9.32 8.41 -5.70
C THR A 55 -9.92 8.12 -4.33
N ILE A 56 -10.84 8.97 -3.88
CA ILE A 56 -11.51 8.89 -2.59
C ILE A 56 -13.02 8.80 -2.80
N TRP A 57 -13.67 7.88 -2.09
CA TRP A 57 -15.13 7.78 -1.97
C TRP A 57 -15.56 8.23 -0.59
N GLU A 58 -16.61 9.05 -0.54
CA GLU A 58 -17.17 9.60 0.68
C GLU A 58 -18.69 9.43 0.73
N ASP A 59 -19.21 9.20 1.93
CA ASP A 59 -20.63 9.27 2.27
C ASP A 59 -20.82 10.15 3.52
N ASP A 60 -22.04 10.16 4.07
CA ASP A 60 -22.36 10.95 5.27
C ASP A 60 -21.56 10.50 6.51
N GLY A 61 -20.99 9.29 6.50
CA GLY A 61 -20.10 8.76 7.52
C GLY A 61 -18.61 9.09 7.29
N GLY A 62 -18.28 9.91 6.29
CA GLY A 62 -16.92 10.28 5.95
C GLY A 62 -16.33 9.43 4.83
N ILE A 63 -15.03 9.10 4.92
CA ILE A 63 -14.37 8.28 3.90
C ILE A 63 -14.95 6.86 3.94
N ALA A 64 -15.49 6.42 2.83
CA ALA A 64 -16.01 5.07 2.63
C ALA A 64 -14.95 4.15 1.99
N ALA A 65 -14.14 4.69 1.10
CA ALA A 65 -12.98 3.99 0.53
C ALA A 65 -11.96 4.97 -0.06
N TRP A 66 -10.75 4.49 -0.29
CA TRP A 66 -9.79 5.16 -1.16
C TRP A 66 -8.94 4.14 -1.92
N VAL A 67 -8.49 4.54 -3.10
CA VAL A 67 -7.64 3.75 -3.99
C VAL A 67 -6.43 4.58 -4.39
N LEU A 68 -5.24 4.02 -4.28
CA LEU A 68 -4.01 4.52 -4.87
C LEU A 68 -3.52 3.53 -5.92
N ALA A 69 -3.46 3.96 -7.18
CA ALA A 69 -2.88 3.15 -8.25
C ALA A 69 -1.34 3.15 -8.17
N ASN A 70 -0.75 1.96 -8.03
CA ASN A 70 0.70 1.75 -7.88
C ASN A 70 1.29 1.13 -9.17
N MET A 71 1.27 1.90 -10.26
CA MET A 71 1.63 1.41 -11.61
C MET A 71 2.99 0.72 -11.69
N ARG A 72 4.02 1.29 -11.03
CA ARG A 72 5.40 0.75 -11.03
C ARG A 72 5.51 -0.59 -10.30
N HIS A 73 4.66 -0.78 -9.29
CA HIS A 73 4.59 -2.02 -8.52
C HIS A 73 3.54 -2.99 -9.07
N LYS A 74 2.92 -2.65 -10.22
CA LYS A 74 1.90 -3.47 -10.88
C LYS A 74 0.80 -3.86 -9.91
N GLY A 75 0.29 -2.91 -9.14
CA GLY A 75 -0.76 -3.16 -8.16
C GLY A 75 -1.45 -1.89 -7.70
N PHE A 76 -2.20 -1.98 -6.62
CA PHE A 76 -2.90 -0.83 -6.03
C PHE A 76 -3.11 -1.05 -4.53
N ASP A 77 -3.18 0.06 -3.80
CA ASP A 77 -3.71 0.06 -2.44
C ASP A 77 -5.21 0.37 -2.53
N ALA A 78 -6.06 -0.53 -2.02
CA ALA A 78 -7.50 -0.30 -1.90
C ALA A 78 -7.93 -0.45 -0.43
N GLN A 79 -8.37 0.65 0.18
CA GLN A 79 -8.81 0.66 1.57
C GLN A 79 -10.30 0.97 1.62
N VAL A 80 -11.09 0.09 2.23
CA VAL A 80 -12.56 0.20 2.32
C VAL A 80 -12.94 0.23 3.79
N ARG A 81 -13.92 1.05 4.17
CA ARG A 81 -14.39 1.17 5.56
C ARG A 81 -14.86 -0.21 6.08
N PRO A 82 -14.56 -0.58 7.35
CA PRO A 82 -14.80 -1.94 7.83
C PRO A 82 -16.23 -2.46 7.64
N ASP A 83 -17.24 -1.62 7.84
CA ASP A 83 -18.67 -1.94 7.70
C ASP A 83 -19.12 -2.17 6.25
N LEU A 84 -18.29 -1.79 5.27
CA LEU A 84 -18.59 -1.92 3.83
C LEU A 84 -17.78 -3.04 3.15
N ARG A 85 -16.93 -3.76 3.89
CA ARG A 85 -16.12 -4.87 3.39
C ARG A 85 -16.96 -6.10 3.00
N GLY A 86 -16.46 -6.88 2.05
CA GLY A 86 -17.10 -8.09 1.51
C GLY A 86 -18.33 -7.84 0.64
N GLY A 87 -18.83 -6.60 0.61
CA GLY A 87 -20.08 -6.25 -0.06
C GLY A 87 -19.94 -5.85 -1.53
N ALA A 88 -21.06 -5.44 -2.11
CA ALA A 88 -21.12 -4.91 -3.47
C ALA A 88 -20.26 -3.65 -3.64
N PHE A 89 -20.14 -2.83 -2.60
CA PHE A 89 -19.32 -1.61 -2.66
C PHE A 89 -17.82 -1.92 -2.75
N GLU A 90 -17.30 -2.83 -1.93
CA GLU A 90 -15.89 -3.24 -2.06
C GLU A 90 -15.59 -3.86 -3.43
N ARG A 91 -16.54 -4.62 -3.98
CA ARG A 91 -16.44 -5.13 -5.35
C ARG A 91 -16.27 -4.00 -6.37
N GLU A 92 -17.08 -2.95 -6.28
CA GLU A 92 -16.97 -1.77 -7.15
C GLU A 92 -15.62 -1.08 -7.01
N VAL A 93 -15.15 -0.87 -5.77
CA VAL A 93 -13.86 -0.24 -5.48
C VAL A 93 -12.70 -1.06 -6.06
N LEU A 94 -12.71 -2.39 -5.90
CA LEU A 94 -11.66 -3.27 -6.41
C LEU A 94 -11.66 -3.36 -7.95
N THR A 95 -12.83 -3.38 -8.58
CA THR A 95 -12.95 -3.28 -10.05
C THR A 95 -12.39 -1.96 -10.54
N TYR A 96 -12.77 -0.84 -9.91
CA TYR A 96 -12.23 0.47 -10.26
C TYR A 96 -10.70 0.50 -10.10
N ALA A 97 -10.17 -0.05 -8.99
CA ALA A 97 -8.73 -0.03 -8.72
C ALA A 97 -7.94 -0.76 -9.80
N TRP A 98 -8.43 -1.92 -10.26
CA TRP A 98 -7.87 -2.63 -11.41
C TRP A 98 -7.91 -1.78 -12.68
N GLU A 99 -9.10 -1.30 -13.07
CA GLU A 99 -9.30 -0.56 -14.32
C GLU A 99 -8.44 0.71 -14.36
N ARG A 100 -8.42 1.45 -13.25
CA ARG A 100 -7.65 2.68 -13.11
C ARG A 100 -6.15 2.42 -13.19
N THR A 101 -5.66 1.36 -12.55
CA THR A 101 -4.25 0.98 -12.59
C THR A 101 -3.83 0.60 -14.01
N VAL A 102 -4.65 -0.21 -14.71
CA VAL A 102 -4.42 -0.58 -16.11
C VAL A 102 -4.45 0.63 -17.05
N GLU A 103 -5.42 1.54 -16.89
CA GLU A 103 -5.51 2.77 -17.67
C GLU A 103 -4.23 3.62 -17.54
N LEU A 104 -3.79 3.82 -16.30
CA LEU A 104 -2.61 4.63 -16.02
C LEU A 104 -1.32 3.95 -16.51
N MET A 105 -1.20 2.63 -16.36
CA MET A 105 -0.06 1.88 -16.92
C MET A 105 0.02 2.03 -18.44
N ARG A 106 -1.11 1.94 -19.16
CA ARG A 106 -1.15 2.20 -20.60
C ARG A 106 -0.76 3.64 -20.95
N ARG A 107 -1.27 4.62 -20.20
CA ARG A 107 -0.93 6.05 -20.41
C ARG A 107 0.56 6.32 -20.26
N HIS A 108 1.24 5.59 -19.37
CA HIS A 108 2.66 5.77 -19.07
C HIS A 108 3.58 4.71 -19.69
N ASP A 109 3.07 3.91 -20.64
CA ASP A 109 3.82 2.86 -21.35
C ASP A 109 4.51 1.85 -20.41
N ILE A 110 3.80 1.45 -19.35
CA ILE A 110 4.27 0.45 -18.38
C ILE A 110 3.70 -0.91 -18.76
N ALA A 111 4.57 -1.79 -19.25
CA ALA A 111 4.19 -3.16 -19.61
C ALA A 111 4.02 -4.07 -18.38
N ALA A 112 2.92 -4.81 -18.33
CA ALA A 112 2.72 -5.93 -17.42
C ALA A 112 1.65 -6.89 -17.94
N ASP A 113 1.85 -8.18 -17.65
CA ASP A 113 0.90 -9.25 -17.97
C ASP A 113 0.00 -9.60 -16.76
N TYR A 114 0.23 -8.98 -15.60
CA TYR A 114 -0.48 -9.20 -14.36
C TYR A 114 -0.53 -7.93 -13.51
N LEU A 115 -1.49 -7.87 -12.57
CA LEU A 115 -1.45 -6.97 -11.41
C LEU A 115 -1.58 -7.77 -10.12
N TYR A 116 -1.12 -7.17 -9.04
CA TYR A 116 -1.27 -7.64 -7.68
C TYR A 116 -2.34 -6.84 -6.93
N ALA A 117 -3.10 -7.54 -6.10
CA ALA A 117 -4.00 -6.98 -5.11
C ALA A 117 -3.80 -7.70 -3.79
N ASP A 118 -3.86 -6.96 -2.69
CA ASP A 118 -3.66 -7.54 -1.37
C ASP A 118 -4.89 -8.35 -0.90
N GLY A 119 -4.66 -9.64 -0.66
CA GLY A 119 -5.62 -10.56 -0.03
C GLY A 119 -5.03 -11.16 1.25
N PHE A 120 -5.20 -10.48 2.38
CA PHE A 120 -4.65 -10.93 3.66
C PHE A 120 -5.42 -12.13 4.22
N ARG A 121 -4.71 -13.07 4.87
CA ARG A 121 -5.32 -14.27 5.44
C ARG A 121 -6.42 -13.97 6.48
N GLY A 122 -6.25 -12.91 7.27
CA GLY A 122 -7.25 -12.49 8.27
C GLY A 122 -8.42 -11.68 7.68
N ASP A 123 -8.39 -11.37 6.38
CA ASP A 123 -9.45 -10.64 5.67
C ASP A 123 -10.12 -11.56 4.64
N SER A 124 -10.85 -12.57 5.15
CA SER A 124 -11.52 -13.55 4.29
C SER A 124 -12.58 -12.91 3.39
N ALA A 125 -13.24 -11.85 3.86
CA ALA A 125 -14.27 -11.12 3.11
C ALA A 125 -13.68 -10.53 1.81
N ARG A 126 -12.54 -9.84 1.89
CA ARG A 126 -11.86 -9.34 0.69
C ARG A 126 -11.38 -10.47 -0.22
N VAL A 127 -10.82 -11.53 0.35
CA VAL A 127 -10.33 -12.69 -0.44
C VAL A 127 -11.47 -13.33 -1.24
N GLU A 128 -12.66 -13.44 -0.66
CA GLU A 128 -13.86 -13.94 -1.35
C GLU A 128 -14.29 -13.01 -2.50
N VAL A 129 -14.28 -11.69 -2.27
CA VAL A 129 -14.60 -10.70 -3.32
C VAL A 129 -13.60 -10.78 -4.48
N LEU A 130 -12.29 -10.79 -4.18
CA LEU A 130 -11.23 -10.92 -5.18
C LEU A 130 -11.37 -12.22 -5.98
N THR A 131 -11.59 -13.34 -5.29
CA THR A 131 -11.81 -14.64 -5.94
C THR A 131 -13.04 -14.60 -6.87
N ALA A 132 -14.13 -14.01 -6.42
CA ALA A 132 -15.35 -13.83 -7.22
C ALA A 132 -15.19 -12.83 -8.39
N LEU A 133 -14.15 -11.99 -8.37
CA LEU A 133 -13.73 -11.12 -9.47
C LEU A 133 -12.75 -11.80 -10.42
N GLY A 134 -12.37 -13.06 -10.18
CA GLY A 134 -11.46 -13.84 -11.01
C GLY A 134 -9.98 -13.66 -10.67
N TRP A 135 -9.65 -13.05 -9.53
CA TRP A 135 -8.27 -13.00 -9.06
C TRP A 135 -7.82 -14.37 -8.59
N GLU A 136 -6.59 -14.73 -8.94
CA GLU A 136 -5.97 -15.98 -8.51
C GLU A 136 -5.04 -15.72 -7.33
N LYS A 137 -5.05 -16.64 -6.36
CA LYS A 137 -4.09 -16.60 -5.26
C LYS A 137 -2.72 -16.99 -5.81
N GLU A 138 -1.74 -16.11 -5.67
CA GLU A 138 -0.36 -16.44 -6.00
C GLU A 138 0.14 -17.57 -5.06
N SER A 139 0.68 -18.63 -5.65
CA SER A 139 1.24 -19.75 -4.90
C SER A 139 2.75 -19.54 -4.71
N GLY A 140 3.15 -19.26 -3.48
CA GLY A 140 4.52 -18.95 -3.08
C GLY A 140 4.51 -18.09 -1.81
N PRO A 141 5.54 -18.09 -0.96
CA PRO A 141 5.52 -17.27 0.25
C PRO A 141 5.86 -15.81 -0.11
N PRO A 142 4.94 -14.83 0.01
CA PRO A 142 5.31 -13.43 -0.23
C PRO A 142 6.10 -12.82 0.94
N PHE A 143 6.22 -13.50 2.09
CA PHE A 143 6.93 -12.97 3.26
C PHE A 143 7.66 -14.05 4.06
N THR A 144 8.84 -13.71 4.54
CA THR A 144 9.52 -14.39 5.65
C THR A 144 9.11 -13.65 6.94
N LEU A 145 8.35 -14.32 7.80
CA LEU A 145 8.05 -13.79 9.14
C LEU A 145 9.15 -14.24 10.10
N THR A 146 9.98 -13.30 10.56
CA THR A 146 10.94 -13.55 11.63
C THR A 146 10.42 -12.94 12.93
N ARG A 147 10.25 -13.78 13.96
CA ARG A 147 10.06 -13.34 15.35
C ARG A 147 11.29 -13.77 16.12
N THR A 148 12.22 -12.85 16.31
CA THR A 148 13.45 -13.10 17.08
C THR A 148 13.41 -12.25 18.34
N PRO A 149 13.52 -12.84 19.55
CA PRO A 149 13.78 -12.07 20.75
C PRO A 149 15.04 -11.23 20.55
N ILE A 150 14.95 -9.92 20.77
CA ILE A 150 16.13 -9.06 20.80
C ILE A 150 16.88 -9.40 22.07
N GLY A 151 17.92 -10.22 21.93
CA GLY A 151 18.87 -10.55 22.99
C GLY A 151 20.25 -10.00 22.65
N ASP A 152 21.24 -10.36 23.45
CA ASP A 152 22.64 -10.04 23.16
C ASP A 152 23.02 -10.70 21.82
N VAL A 153 23.33 -9.87 20.83
CA VAL A 153 23.81 -10.34 19.52
C VAL A 153 25.34 -10.39 19.60
N ALA A 154 25.92 -11.53 19.24
CA ALA A 154 27.36 -11.64 19.10
C ALA A 154 27.83 -10.63 18.04
N MET A 155 28.71 -9.71 18.44
CA MET A 155 29.30 -8.76 17.51
C MET A 155 30.14 -9.54 16.49
N PRO A 156 29.90 -9.39 15.18
CA PRO A 156 30.69 -10.08 14.18
C PRO A 156 32.14 -9.58 14.23
N THR A 157 33.10 -10.50 14.17
CA THR A 157 34.50 -10.14 13.95
C THR A 157 34.64 -9.68 12.50
N LEU A 158 35.07 -8.43 12.31
CA LEU A 158 35.37 -7.92 10.97
C LEU A 158 36.65 -8.55 10.42
N PRO A 159 36.71 -8.86 9.11
CA PRO A 159 37.97 -9.20 8.46
C PRO A 159 38.97 -8.04 8.53
N ASP A 160 40.26 -8.34 8.39
CA ASP A 160 41.31 -7.34 8.35
C ASP A 160 41.04 -6.30 7.24
N GLY A 161 41.21 -5.02 7.58
CA GLY A 161 40.99 -3.89 6.67
C GLY A 161 39.55 -3.36 6.62
N PHE A 162 38.61 -3.94 7.37
CA PHE A 162 37.24 -3.44 7.47
C PHE A 162 36.98 -2.74 8.81
N THR A 163 36.10 -1.74 8.79
CA THR A 163 35.69 -0.98 9.98
C THR A 163 34.20 -0.71 9.97
N PHE A 164 33.56 -0.69 11.15
CA PHE A 164 32.22 -0.14 11.33
C PHE A 164 32.30 1.35 11.66
N GLY A 165 31.38 2.14 11.12
CA GLY A 165 31.21 3.55 11.44
C GLY A 165 29.75 3.96 11.31
N ALA A 166 29.35 4.98 12.07
CA ALA A 166 28.07 5.63 11.83
C ALA A 166 28.16 6.44 10.54
N ALA A 167 27.08 6.48 9.76
CA ALA A 167 27.01 7.32 8.59
C ALA A 167 27.19 8.80 8.99
N GLN A 168 28.14 9.49 8.37
CA GLN A 168 28.46 10.91 8.56
C GLN A 168 27.65 11.83 7.62
N GLY A 169 26.69 11.28 6.88
CA GLY A 169 25.78 12.05 6.05
C GLY A 169 26.29 12.25 4.62
N LEU A 170 26.31 13.50 4.14
CA LEU A 170 26.60 13.80 2.73
C LEU A 170 28.02 13.42 2.30
N ASP A 171 28.98 13.46 3.23
CA ASP A 171 30.37 13.10 2.94
C ASP A 171 30.52 11.62 2.57
N ASP A 172 29.79 10.73 3.26
CA ASP A 172 29.76 9.30 2.94
C ASP A 172 29.01 9.04 1.62
N ALA A 173 27.94 9.80 1.35
CA ALA A 173 27.20 9.67 0.09
C ALA A 173 28.07 10.06 -1.12
N ALA A 174 28.91 11.09 -0.99
CA ALA A 174 29.82 11.53 -2.04
C ALA A 174 30.95 10.52 -2.29
N ALA A 175 31.39 9.78 -1.26
CA ALA A 175 32.41 8.73 -1.39
C ALA A 175 31.91 7.46 -2.11
N LEU A 176 30.59 7.31 -2.28
CA LEU A 176 29.93 6.17 -2.94
C LEU A 176 29.50 6.44 -4.40
N ALA A 177 29.66 7.68 -4.88
CA ALA A 177 29.30 8.12 -6.24
C ALA A 177 30.46 7.94 -7.22
#